data_AF-A0A845PUG8-F1
#
_entry.id   AF-A0A845PUG8-F1
#
_cell.length_a   1.000
_cell.length_b   1.000
_cell.length_c   1.000
_cell.angle_alpha   90.00
_cell.angle_beta   90.00
_cell.angle_gamma   90.00
#
_symmetry.space_group_name_H-M   'P 1'
#
loop_
_entity.id
_entity.type
_entity.pdbx_description
1 polymer ?
#
loop_
_entity_poly.entity_id
_entity_poly.type
_entity_poly.pdbx_seq_one_letter_code
_entity_poly.pdbx_strand_id
1 'polypeptide(L)'
;MVLFFVGILLASCKNDAKTSKVEDQKENTTQENKKVLKVTDTYSVDGINFKLLQNGDQAELKIEAKDRIVKGNIKLSPPCYFLKWNGKVQSFAYPDVKVTHTLVVLGDTVGTDVKKYFGFNENDDFSRICGEAIQGILIKKDSVIVTERVLDGGFMCADPGTDEKIFWEFAHTRETYKKSRNPKYR
;
A
#
# COMPACT_ATOMS: atom_id res chain seq x y z
N MET A 1 -76.01 -27.99 52.16
CA MET A 1 -76.40 -29.07 51.23
C MET A 1 -75.78 -28.74 49.88
N VAL A 2 -74.55 -29.19 49.56
CA VAL A 2 -74.14 -30.55 49.13
C VAL A 2 -74.88 -30.93 47.83
N LEU A 3 -74.32 -30.62 46.65
CA LEU A 3 -73.30 -31.35 45.85
C LEU A 3 -73.90 -32.50 45.02
N PHE A 4 -73.58 -32.55 43.73
CA PHE A 4 -72.78 -33.56 43.01
C PHE A 4 -72.98 -33.34 41.48
N PHE A 5 -71.96 -32.88 40.72
CA PHE A 5 -70.90 -33.68 40.03
C PHE A 5 -71.44 -34.39 38.76
N VAL A 6 -70.77 -34.59 37.62
CA VAL A 6 -69.44 -34.40 37.00
C VAL A 6 -69.74 -34.40 35.49
N GLY A 7 -68.94 -33.75 34.64
CA GLY A 7 -68.90 -34.11 33.22
C GLY A 7 -67.89 -33.35 32.39
N ILE A 8 -66.61 -33.71 32.56
CA ILE A 8 -65.41 -33.11 31.96
C ILE A 8 -65.34 -33.34 30.44
N LEU A 9 -64.83 -32.36 29.68
CA LEU A 9 -64.16 -32.61 28.41
C LEU A 9 -62.84 -31.82 28.35
N LEU A 10 -61.75 -32.57 28.31
CA LEU A 10 -60.39 -32.10 28.11
C LEU A 10 -60.09 -32.03 26.61
N ALA A 11 -59.59 -30.90 26.14
CA ALA A 11 -58.59 -30.86 25.09
C ALA A 11 -57.62 -29.72 25.42
N SER A 12 -56.37 -30.10 25.60
CA SER A 12 -55.26 -29.30 26.10
C SER A 12 -54.76 -28.32 25.03
N CYS A 13 -54.92 -27.02 25.27
CA CYS A 13 -54.01 -25.99 24.82
C CYS A 13 -53.03 -25.72 25.97
N LYS A 14 -51.73 -25.66 25.67
CA LYS A 14 -50.71 -25.18 26.63
C LYS A 14 -49.78 -24.23 25.87
N ASN A 15 -50.04 -22.92 25.97
CA ASN A 15 -49.39 -21.93 26.86
C ASN A 15 -48.12 -21.36 26.21
N ASP A 16 -47.72 -20.11 26.32
CA ASP A 16 -48.30 -18.88 26.86
C ASP A 16 -47.40 -17.75 26.35
N ALA A 17 -47.98 -16.56 26.19
CA ALA A 17 -47.26 -15.34 25.87
C ALA A 17 -46.23 -14.98 26.96
N LYS A 18 -45.04 -14.51 26.56
CA LYS A 18 -44.16 -13.70 27.40
C LYS A 18 -43.50 -12.58 26.60
N THR A 19 -43.52 -11.42 27.22
CA THR A 19 -43.27 -10.06 26.73
C THR A 19 -41.81 -9.79 26.30
N SER A 20 -41.67 -8.78 25.43
CA SER A 20 -40.48 -7.93 25.17
C SER A 20 -39.38 -8.52 24.29
N LYS A 21 -39.25 -8.00 23.07
CA LYS A 21 -38.20 -7.02 22.66
C LYS A 21 -38.22 -6.82 21.14
N VAL A 22 -38.21 -5.54 20.76
CA VAL A 22 -37.60 -4.93 19.56
C VAL A 22 -37.16 -5.92 18.47
N GLU A 23 -37.88 -5.95 17.35
CA GLU A 23 -37.35 -6.42 16.06
C GLU A 23 -37.68 -5.36 15.01
N ASP A 24 -36.89 -4.27 15.04
CA ASP A 24 -36.62 -3.52 13.82
C ASP A 24 -35.97 -4.50 12.84
N GLN A 25 -36.62 -4.69 11.71
CA GLN A 25 -36.12 -5.52 10.62
C GLN A 25 -34.73 -5.01 10.24
N LYS A 26 -33.76 -5.86 10.56
CA LYS A 26 -32.34 -5.73 10.25
C LYS A 26 -32.22 -5.47 8.75
N GLU A 27 -32.04 -4.20 8.43
CA GLU A 27 -31.50 -3.72 7.17
C GLU A 27 -30.32 -4.63 6.81
N ASN A 28 -30.46 -5.35 5.70
CA ASN A 28 -29.35 -6.07 5.08
C ASN A 28 -28.36 -5.02 4.60
N THR A 29 -27.54 -4.52 5.53
CA THR A 29 -26.38 -3.71 5.19
C THR A 29 -25.43 -4.64 4.46
N THR A 30 -25.42 -4.55 3.14
CA THR A 30 -24.30 -4.95 2.31
C THR A 30 -23.05 -4.39 2.99
N GLN A 31 -22.28 -5.26 3.65
CA GLN A 31 -20.94 -4.92 4.09
C GLN A 31 -20.12 -4.75 2.81
N GLU A 32 -20.16 -3.55 2.25
CA GLU A 32 -19.06 -3.08 1.42
C GLU A 32 -17.81 -3.26 2.27
N ASN A 33 -16.94 -4.19 1.87
CA ASN A 33 -15.61 -4.34 2.43
C ASN A 33 -14.92 -2.98 2.30
N LYS A 34 -15.02 -2.16 3.35
CA LYS A 34 -14.42 -0.83 3.40
C LYS A 34 -12.93 -1.04 3.28
N LYS A 35 -12.38 -0.78 2.09
CA LYS A 35 -10.92 -0.81 1.85
C LYS A 35 -10.27 0.05 2.92
N VAL A 36 -9.50 -0.59 3.81
CA VAL A 36 -8.81 0.11 4.89
C VAL A 36 -7.62 0.81 4.28
N LEU A 37 -7.62 2.14 4.31
CA LEU A 37 -6.47 2.95 3.93
C LEU A 37 -5.36 2.75 4.96
N LYS A 38 -4.25 2.14 4.54
CA LYS A 38 -3.09 1.85 5.40
C LYS A 38 -1.91 2.72 5.00
N VAL A 39 -1.27 3.39 5.96
CA VAL A 39 0.02 4.04 5.73
C VAL A 39 1.11 2.96 5.72
N THR A 40 1.87 2.87 4.63
CA THR A 40 2.93 1.85 4.48
C THR A 40 4.30 2.41 4.84
N ASP A 41 4.58 3.67 4.51
CA ASP A 41 5.83 4.33 4.85
C ASP A 41 5.66 5.86 4.85
N THR A 42 6.55 6.56 5.56
CA THR A 42 6.57 8.02 5.62
C THR A 42 7.99 8.54 5.57
N TYR A 43 8.15 9.75 5.03
CA TYR A 43 9.44 10.43 5.01
C TYR A 43 9.26 11.94 4.99
N SER A 44 10.20 12.66 5.58
CA SER A 44 10.20 14.13 5.57
C SER A 44 11.59 14.66 5.27
N VAL A 45 11.67 15.63 4.37
CA VAL A 45 12.91 16.33 4.00
C VAL A 45 12.57 17.72 3.47
N ASP A 46 13.39 18.73 3.78
CA ASP A 46 13.22 20.11 3.33
C ASP A 46 11.80 20.68 3.53
N GLY A 47 11.16 20.35 4.65
CA GLY A 47 9.79 20.79 4.96
C GLY A 47 8.69 20.14 4.09
N ILE A 48 9.03 19.11 3.32
CA ILE A 48 8.07 18.27 2.58
C ILE A 48 7.77 17.02 3.39
N ASN A 49 6.50 16.67 3.54
CA ASN A 49 6.10 15.38 4.10
C ASN A 49 5.56 14.45 2.99
N PHE A 50 6.06 13.24 2.97
CA PHE A 50 5.64 12.17 2.08
C PHE A 50 4.94 11.07 2.88
N LYS A 51 3.81 10.57 2.37
CA LYS A 51 3.10 9.41 2.91
C LYS A 51 2.78 8.46 1.76
N LEU A 52 3.32 7.25 1.83
CA LEU A 52 2.92 6.14 0.98
C LEU A 52 1.74 5.43 1.62
N LEU A 53 0.68 5.24 0.85
CA LEU A 53 -0.57 4.68 1.31
C LEU A 53 -0.96 3.49 0.42
N GLN A 54 -1.57 2.51 1.05
CA GLN A 54 -2.22 1.39 0.41
C GLN A 54 -3.74 1.52 0.59
N ASN A 55 -4.46 1.52 -0.53
CA ASN A 55 -5.91 1.55 -0.60
C ASN A 55 -6.42 0.30 -1.33
N GLY A 56 -6.46 -0.83 -0.59
CA GLY A 56 -6.62 -2.16 -1.20
C GLY A 56 -5.45 -2.45 -2.15
N ASP A 57 -5.75 -2.63 -3.43
CA ASP A 57 -4.77 -2.96 -4.48
C ASP A 57 -4.19 -1.72 -5.18
N GLN A 58 -4.50 -0.51 -4.70
CA GLN A 58 -3.96 0.73 -5.23
C GLN A 58 -2.94 1.36 -4.28
N ALA A 59 -1.84 1.86 -4.84
CA ALA A 59 -0.88 2.70 -4.14
C ALA A 59 -1.23 4.17 -4.33
N GLU A 60 -1.10 4.96 -3.27
CA GLU A 60 -1.20 6.41 -3.33
C GLU A 60 0.03 7.04 -2.67
N LEU A 61 0.51 8.14 -3.25
CA LEU A 61 1.56 8.97 -2.66
C LEU A 61 0.98 10.34 -2.34
N LYS A 62 0.87 10.67 -1.05
CA LYS A 62 0.52 12.02 -0.60
C LYS A 62 1.77 12.83 -0.33
N ILE A 63 1.82 14.02 -0.90
CA ILE A 63 2.94 14.96 -0.78
C ILE A 63 2.40 16.28 -0.24
N GLU A 64 2.82 16.63 0.96
CA GLU A 64 2.50 17.91 1.60
C GLU A 64 3.72 18.83 1.41
N ALA A 65 3.67 19.73 0.43
CA ALA A 65 4.71 20.71 0.15
C ALA A 65 4.07 22.11 0.00
N LYS A 66 4.26 22.99 1.00
CA LYS A 66 3.56 24.30 1.04
C LYS A 66 3.92 25.22 -0.13
N ASP A 67 5.20 25.27 -0.48
CA ASP A 67 5.73 26.28 -1.40
C ASP A 67 6.29 25.66 -2.69
N ARG A 68 5.86 24.44 -3.05
CA ARG A 68 6.37 23.70 -4.21
C ARG A 68 5.24 23.12 -5.05
N ILE A 69 5.43 23.13 -6.36
CA ILE A 69 4.51 22.48 -7.31
C ILE A 69 4.76 20.98 -7.30
N VAL A 70 3.73 20.18 -7.03
CA VAL A 70 3.79 18.71 -7.12
C VAL A 70 3.34 18.26 -8.51
N LYS A 71 4.09 17.33 -9.13
CA LYS A 71 3.81 16.78 -10.46
C LYS A 71 3.94 15.26 -10.46
N GLY A 72 3.12 14.59 -11.26
CA GLY A 72 3.16 13.14 -11.46
C GLY A 72 2.49 12.36 -10.32
N ASN A 73 2.38 11.05 -10.52
CA ASN A 73 1.71 10.13 -9.61
C ASN A 73 2.52 8.84 -9.44
N ILE A 74 2.32 8.14 -8.31
CA ILE A 74 2.87 6.80 -8.16
C ILE A 74 2.17 5.83 -9.12
N LYS A 75 2.92 4.92 -9.75
CA LYS A 75 2.43 3.93 -10.71
C LYS A 75 2.68 2.48 -10.29
N LEU A 76 3.35 2.31 -9.15
CA LEU A 76 3.69 1.01 -8.57
C LEU A 76 2.46 0.36 -7.94
N SER A 77 2.48 -0.97 -7.85
CA SER A 77 1.49 -1.70 -7.05
C SER A 77 1.83 -1.65 -5.56
N PRO A 78 0.84 -1.57 -4.65
CA PRO A 78 1.08 -1.52 -3.22
C PRO A 78 1.45 -2.91 -2.66
N PRO A 79 1.93 -2.98 -1.41
CA PRO A 79 2.41 -1.85 -0.60
C PRO A 79 3.67 -1.21 -1.18
N CYS A 80 3.85 0.10 -0.93
CA CYS A 80 5.03 0.83 -1.39
C CYS A 80 5.87 1.32 -0.22
N TYR A 81 7.20 1.35 -0.39
CA TYR A 81 8.16 1.72 0.64
C TYR A 81 9.28 2.57 0.07
N PHE A 82 9.86 3.46 0.86
CA PHE A 82 11.08 4.15 0.45
C PHE A 82 12.27 3.19 0.53
N LEU A 83 13.22 3.31 -0.40
CA LEU A 83 14.51 2.64 -0.25
C LEU A 83 15.29 3.25 0.93
N LYS A 84 15.89 2.39 1.73
CA LYS A 84 16.55 2.70 2.99
C LYS A 84 17.90 2.02 3.07
N TRP A 85 18.89 2.70 3.63
CA TRP A 85 20.18 2.12 3.98
C TRP A 85 20.32 2.24 5.50
N ASN A 86 20.48 1.11 6.20
CA ASN A 86 20.53 1.05 7.66
C ASN A 86 19.31 1.73 8.31
N GLY A 87 18.10 1.42 7.81
CA GLY A 87 16.83 1.97 8.30
C GLY A 87 16.56 3.45 7.96
N LYS A 88 17.48 4.15 7.29
CA LYS A 88 17.31 5.56 6.88
C LYS A 88 17.02 5.67 5.40
N VAL A 89 16.01 6.46 5.03
CA VAL A 89 15.67 6.69 3.62
C VAL A 89 16.89 7.23 2.86
N GLN A 90 17.26 6.56 1.77
CA GLN A 90 18.36 6.99 0.91
C GLN A 90 17.92 8.20 0.08
N SER A 91 18.82 9.18 -0.01
CA SER A 91 18.62 10.38 -0.79
C SER A 91 19.95 10.89 -1.34
N PHE A 92 19.96 11.26 -2.62
CA PHE A 92 21.15 11.79 -3.30
C PHE A 92 20.81 13.10 -4.02
N ALA A 93 21.76 14.03 -4.05
CA ALA A 93 21.60 15.32 -4.71
C ALA A 93 22.35 15.32 -6.06
N TYR A 94 21.76 15.97 -7.06
CA TYR A 94 22.35 16.12 -8.38
C TYR A 94 22.25 17.59 -8.83
N PRO A 95 23.20 18.45 -8.40
CA PRO A 95 23.14 19.90 -8.65
C PRO A 95 23.16 20.29 -10.13
N ASP A 96 23.85 19.51 -10.97
CA ASP A 96 23.98 19.73 -12.41
C ASP A 96 22.63 19.64 -13.16
N VAL A 97 21.69 18.84 -12.65
CA VAL A 97 20.29 18.76 -13.12
C VAL A 97 19.28 19.45 -12.19
N LYS A 98 19.78 20.25 -11.24
CA LYS A 98 19.00 21.04 -10.27
C LYS A 98 18.08 20.20 -9.38
N VAL A 99 18.52 19.00 -9.01
CA VAL A 99 17.81 18.11 -8.07
C VAL A 99 18.51 18.19 -6.71
N THR A 100 17.78 18.59 -5.68
CA THR A 100 18.30 18.65 -4.30
C THR A 100 18.22 17.29 -3.62
N HIS A 101 17.19 16.50 -3.95
CA HIS A 101 17.03 15.14 -3.48
C HIS A 101 16.39 14.26 -4.57
N THR A 102 16.99 13.12 -4.83
CA THR A 102 16.33 11.98 -5.47
C THR A 102 15.99 10.98 -4.39
N LEU A 103 14.73 10.57 -4.33
CA LEU A 103 14.26 9.43 -3.55
C LEU A 103 13.83 8.33 -4.50
N VAL A 104 13.84 7.09 -4.01
CA VAL A 104 13.33 5.93 -4.75
C VAL A 104 12.29 5.23 -3.90
N VAL A 105 11.15 4.96 -4.52
CA VAL A 105 10.06 4.15 -3.96
C VAL A 105 10.11 2.77 -4.59
N LEU A 106 10.05 1.74 -3.75
CA LEU A 106 9.82 0.35 -4.11
C LEU A 106 8.34 0.03 -4.00
N GLY A 107 7.82 -0.73 -4.95
CA GLY A 107 6.50 -1.33 -4.90
C GLY A 107 6.55 -2.71 -5.55
N ASP A 108 5.38 -3.22 -5.93
CA ASP A 108 5.25 -4.53 -6.56
C ASP A 108 5.91 -5.60 -5.66
N THR A 109 5.55 -5.58 -4.37
CA THR A 109 6.23 -6.39 -3.36
C THR A 109 5.95 -7.87 -3.55
N VAL A 110 6.95 -8.69 -3.26
CA VAL A 110 6.92 -10.12 -3.57
C VAL A 110 6.94 -11.00 -2.33
N GLY A 111 6.29 -12.16 -2.47
CA GLY A 111 6.20 -13.18 -1.43
C GLY A 111 7.42 -14.08 -1.35
N THR A 112 7.35 -15.05 -0.44
CA THR A 112 8.41 -16.02 -0.13
C THR A 112 8.91 -16.79 -1.36
N ASP A 113 8.01 -17.23 -2.23
CA ASP A 113 8.39 -18.07 -3.38
C ASP A 113 9.26 -17.32 -4.38
N VAL A 114 8.92 -16.06 -4.66
CA VAL A 114 9.72 -15.19 -5.52
C VAL A 114 11.06 -14.86 -4.86
N LYS A 115 11.09 -14.60 -3.55
CA LYS A 115 12.35 -14.38 -2.82
C LYS A 115 13.28 -15.60 -2.90
N LYS A 116 12.74 -16.82 -2.77
CA LYS A 116 13.49 -18.07 -2.95
C LYS A 116 14.02 -18.21 -4.38
N TYR A 117 13.20 -17.87 -5.38
CA TYR A 117 13.65 -17.83 -6.78
C TYR A 117 14.86 -16.89 -6.97
N PHE A 118 14.89 -15.76 -6.27
CA PHE A 118 16.01 -14.82 -6.24
C PHE A 118 17.11 -15.16 -5.21
N GLY A 119 17.13 -16.39 -4.67
CA GLY A 119 18.25 -16.92 -3.90
C GLY A 119 18.14 -16.78 -2.38
N PHE A 120 17.00 -16.33 -1.84
CA PHE A 120 16.79 -16.41 -0.38
C PHE A 120 16.74 -17.87 0.06
N ASN A 121 17.50 -18.20 1.10
CA ASN A 121 17.53 -19.50 1.76
C ASN A 121 17.02 -19.38 3.21
N GLU A 122 16.95 -20.50 3.93
CA GLU A 122 16.44 -20.58 5.31
C GLU A 122 17.13 -19.67 6.33
N ASN A 123 18.34 -19.18 6.05
CA ASN A 123 19.08 -18.27 6.91
C ASN A 123 18.79 -16.79 6.62
N ASP A 124 18.06 -16.50 5.54
CA ASP A 124 17.72 -15.14 5.16
C ASP A 124 16.47 -14.62 5.89
N ASP A 125 16.42 -13.30 6.07
CA ASP A 125 15.27 -12.63 6.66
C ASP A 125 14.14 -12.48 5.62
N PHE A 126 13.23 -13.44 5.58
CA PHE A 126 12.05 -13.38 4.72
C PHE A 126 11.06 -12.27 5.11
N SER A 127 11.18 -11.65 6.28
CA SER A 127 10.36 -10.48 6.65
C SER A 127 10.78 -9.22 5.91
N ARG A 128 12.00 -9.20 5.35
CA ARG A 128 12.52 -8.10 4.55
C ARG A 128 11.58 -7.76 3.40
N ILE A 129 11.24 -6.49 3.25
CA ILE A 129 10.39 -6.04 2.15
C ILE A 129 11.22 -6.02 0.87
N CYS A 130 10.77 -6.76 -0.14
CA CYS A 130 11.36 -6.77 -1.47
C CYS A 130 10.27 -6.70 -2.54
N GLY A 131 10.62 -6.21 -3.72
CA GLY A 131 9.71 -6.01 -4.84
C GLY A 131 10.44 -5.93 -6.18
N GLU A 132 9.67 -5.80 -7.24
CA GLU A 132 10.17 -5.93 -8.62
C GLU A 132 10.15 -4.63 -9.43
N ALA A 133 9.62 -3.56 -8.85
CA ALA A 133 9.52 -2.28 -9.51
C ALA A 133 9.83 -1.11 -8.57
N ILE A 134 10.47 -0.09 -9.14
CA ILE A 134 10.82 1.16 -8.46
C ILE A 134 10.48 2.38 -9.30
N GLN A 135 10.23 3.49 -8.60
CA GLN A 135 9.93 4.78 -9.21
C GLN A 135 10.67 5.90 -8.46
N GLY A 136 11.13 6.91 -9.21
CA GLY A 136 11.86 8.03 -8.66
C GLY A 136 10.95 9.15 -8.17
N ILE A 137 11.42 9.89 -7.17
CA ILE A 137 10.87 11.20 -6.79
C ILE A 137 12.02 12.20 -6.81
N LEU A 138 11.89 13.23 -7.63
CA LEU A 138 12.86 14.30 -7.79
C LEU A 138 12.37 15.56 -7.06
N ILE A 139 13.10 15.96 -6.03
CA ILE A 139 12.87 17.21 -5.32
C ILE A 139 13.78 18.27 -5.92
N LYS A 140 13.19 19.35 -6.38
CA LYS A 140 13.87 20.57 -6.87
C LYS A 140 13.45 21.74 -5.98
N LYS A 141 14.10 22.89 -6.19
CA LYS A 141 13.81 24.13 -5.46
C LYS A 141 12.30 24.44 -5.41
N ASP A 142 11.66 24.46 -6.58
CA ASP A 142 10.28 24.95 -6.75
C ASP A 142 9.27 23.83 -7.06
N SER A 143 9.72 22.57 -7.11
CA SER A 143 8.85 21.45 -7.51
C SER A 143 9.26 20.12 -6.93
N VAL A 144 8.28 19.24 -6.74
CA VAL A 144 8.45 17.81 -6.50
C VAL A 144 7.88 17.06 -7.69
N ILE A 145 8.67 16.19 -8.29
CA ILE A 145 8.29 15.44 -9.50
C ILE A 145 8.36 13.95 -9.17
N VAL A 146 7.22 13.27 -9.22
CA VAL A 146 7.18 11.81 -9.27
C VAL A 146 7.41 11.41 -10.72
N THR A 147 8.45 10.61 -10.99
CA THR A 147 8.86 10.31 -12.37
C THR A 147 7.78 9.49 -13.08
N GLU A 148 7.47 9.76 -14.34
CA GLU A 148 6.56 8.93 -15.12
C GLU A 148 7.16 7.54 -15.40
N ARG A 149 8.49 7.46 -15.45
CA ARG A 149 9.24 6.21 -15.64
C ARG A 149 9.21 5.35 -14.38
N VAL A 150 8.89 4.08 -14.58
CA VAL A 150 9.08 2.99 -13.61
C VAL A 150 10.22 2.11 -14.12
N LEU A 151 11.16 1.74 -13.25
CA LEU A 151 12.15 0.70 -13.53
C LEU A 151 11.64 -0.60 -12.94
N ASP A 152 11.47 -1.60 -13.78
CA ASP A 152 10.90 -2.91 -13.46
C ASP A 152 11.69 -4.04 -14.12
N GLY A 153 11.37 -5.28 -13.75
CA GLY A 153 12.05 -6.48 -14.25
C GLY A 153 13.39 -6.77 -13.55
N GLY A 154 13.61 -6.16 -12.38
CA GLY A 154 14.65 -6.54 -11.44
C GLY A 154 14.05 -7.03 -10.13
N PHE A 155 14.88 -7.41 -9.18
CA PHE A 155 14.49 -7.74 -7.81
C PHE A 155 15.30 -6.88 -6.85
N MET A 156 14.63 -6.24 -5.90
CA MET A 156 15.29 -5.38 -4.92
C MET A 156 14.56 -5.33 -3.59
N CYS A 157 15.31 -5.20 -2.51
CA CYS A 157 14.77 -5.03 -1.18
C CYS A 157 14.81 -3.56 -0.75
N ALA A 158 13.80 -3.14 0.01
CA ALA A 158 13.69 -1.77 0.50
C ALA A 158 14.88 -1.39 1.38
N ASP A 159 15.43 -2.33 2.14
CA ASP A 159 16.67 -2.24 2.92
C ASP A 159 17.54 -3.46 2.54
N PRO A 160 18.85 -3.30 2.24
CA PRO A 160 19.73 -2.14 2.45
C PRO A 160 19.65 -1.05 1.38
N GLY A 161 18.63 -1.05 0.52
CA GLY A 161 18.50 -0.04 -0.52
C GLY A 161 19.33 -0.43 -1.73
N THR A 162 19.92 0.55 -2.43
CA THR A 162 20.59 0.29 -3.70
C THR A 162 21.75 1.25 -3.98
N ASP A 163 22.47 0.95 -5.05
CA ASP A 163 23.58 1.76 -5.56
C ASP A 163 23.10 3.14 -6.05
N GLU A 164 23.90 4.17 -5.82
CA GLU A 164 23.60 5.56 -6.21
C GLU A 164 23.28 5.68 -7.72
N LYS A 165 23.81 4.79 -8.56
CA LYS A 165 23.53 4.74 -10.00
C LYS A 165 22.04 4.67 -10.31
N ILE A 166 21.21 4.03 -9.48
CA ILE A 166 19.75 3.99 -9.66
C ILE A 166 19.14 5.38 -9.46
N PHE A 167 19.60 6.11 -8.45
CA PHE A 167 19.15 7.48 -8.18
C PHE A 167 19.62 8.42 -9.30
N TRP A 168 20.85 8.22 -9.79
CA TRP A 168 21.40 8.98 -10.92
C TRP A 168 20.58 8.77 -12.19
N GLU A 169 20.21 7.51 -12.48
CA GLU A 169 19.38 7.14 -13.63
C GLU A 169 18.03 7.86 -13.61
N PHE A 170 17.37 7.97 -12.45
CA PHE A 170 16.12 8.73 -12.32
C PHE A 170 16.32 10.24 -12.47
N ALA A 171 17.42 10.79 -11.95
CA ALA A 171 17.68 12.23 -12.00
C ALA A 171 18.07 12.73 -13.41
N HIS A 172 18.76 11.91 -14.20
CA HIS A 172 19.37 12.33 -15.47
C HIS A 172 18.67 11.82 -16.72
N THR A 173 17.97 10.69 -16.65
CA THR A 173 17.33 10.13 -17.84
C THR A 173 15.93 10.71 -18.05
N ARG A 174 15.69 11.22 -19.27
CA ARG A 174 14.42 11.88 -19.63
C ARG A 174 13.23 10.93 -19.54
N GLU A 175 12.10 11.47 -19.06
CA GLU A 175 10.78 10.81 -18.93
C GLU A 175 10.31 10.08 -20.21
N THR A 176 10.75 10.54 -21.38
CA THR A 176 10.31 10.02 -22.70
C THR A 176 11.13 8.85 -23.22
N TYR A 177 12.12 8.35 -22.47
CA TYR A 177 12.89 7.17 -22.89
C TYR A 177 12.03 5.90 -22.82
N LYS A 178 11.27 5.62 -23.88
CA LYS A 178 10.60 4.34 -24.08
C LYS A 178 11.66 3.27 -24.33
N LYS A 179 12.05 2.53 -23.29
CA LYS A 179 12.77 1.27 -23.46
C LYS A 179 11.79 0.29 -24.13
N SER A 180 11.88 0.10 -25.45
CA SER A 180 11.10 -0.93 -26.15
C SER A 180 11.45 -2.29 -25.55
N ARG A 181 10.54 -2.87 -24.75
CA ARG A 181 10.74 -4.22 -24.20
C ARG A 181 10.01 -5.23 -25.09
N ASN A 182 10.74 -6.26 -25.47
CA ASN A 182 10.25 -7.40 -26.22
C ASN A 182 9.56 -8.36 -25.23
N PRO A 183 8.26 -8.69 -25.40
CA PRO A 183 7.45 -9.43 -24.42
C PRO A 183 7.80 -10.92 -24.25
N LYS A 184 8.96 -11.38 -24.73
CA LYS A 184 9.27 -12.81 -24.86
C LYS A 184 9.61 -13.55 -23.55
N TYR A 185 9.64 -12.88 -22.41
CA TYR A 185 10.02 -13.48 -21.12
C TYR A 185 9.05 -13.07 -20.00
N ARG A 186 7.76 -13.35 -20.20
CA ARG A 186 6.73 -13.28 -19.16
C ARG A 186 5.99 -14.61 -19.11
#